data_AF-A0A445J0J6-F1
#
_entry.id   AF-A0A445J0J6-F1
#
_cell.length_a   1.000
_cell.length_b   1.000
_cell.length_c   1.000
_cell.angle_alpha   90.00
_cell.angle_beta   90.00
_cell.angle_gamma   90.00
#
_symmetry.space_group_name_H-M   'P 1'
#
loop_
_entity.id
_entity.type
_entity.pdbx_description
1 polymer ?
#
loop_
_entity_poly.entity_id
_entity_poly.type
_entity_poly.pdbx_seq_one_letter_code
_entity_poly.pdbx_strand_id
1 'polypeptide(L)'
;MDNHEHANHRDTAQARIKNKGIRQHKVNDQAQNIDFNIRDSSEDESSESTQVSSPENQNYMSSANEPAINREVSKDKRTTNPRFSLCCGNGKVELPLLQNPPKYLYQLLYDHGTSDSKNYQQNIRTYNMMFAFTSAGIKFDKSINHSRGPPTIRIQGQPCHRIGSMLPMPGKEPKFAQLYIFDTENEVQNRINAISSHNQIQEHIVSQLSEMLDEYNVHAKTFRMARDRLQDVQVNNIKLKLIANREKDGRTYNVPTVPEVAALIVGDFDANSKRDTIIETQHGQLQRIHELHSSYLALQYPLLFPYGEDEYRPDILHNSRSDGKKRKRNRLTMREWFSYRLQCRSNESMTLLNSRRLFQQFVVDGYTMVESERLSYIRNNQKKPRGDKFCSLQQSLDDGSRRGLNKGKRVILPSTFVGSPRYMDQLYFDGMAICSHVGFPNLFITLTCNPNWPEIHRLQNPLNLKAADRPDIISRVFKLKYEQMLMDLTKNHMLGKVIAYETDQIISAEIPSQQDDPKLYSLVKKHMVHGPCGSLNPGSPCMKKGKCSRFYPKMFQPHTLLDADGFPVYRRRNNGGLLKAFFF
;
A
#
# COMPACT_ATOMS: atom_id res chain seq x y z
N MET A 1 -53.85 -0.14 -0.98
CA MET A 1 -53.74 -1.47 -1.63
C MET A 1 -52.37 -2.08 -1.31
N ASP A 2 -51.98 -2.15 -0.02
CA ASP A 2 -50.56 -1.88 0.36
C ASP A 2 -49.83 -3.04 1.08
N ASN A 3 -50.45 -4.22 1.18
CA ASN A 3 -49.88 -5.35 1.94
C ASN A 3 -49.03 -6.33 1.10
N HIS A 4 -48.94 -6.18 -0.23
CA HIS A 4 -48.20 -7.13 -1.08
C HIS A 4 -46.73 -6.76 -1.36
N GLU A 5 -46.32 -5.49 -1.27
CA GLU A 5 -44.91 -5.12 -1.52
C GLU A 5 -43.98 -5.41 -0.33
N HIS A 6 -44.47 -5.28 0.91
CA HIS A 6 -43.67 -5.57 2.11
C HIS A 6 -43.31 -7.06 2.26
N ALA A 7 -44.13 -7.98 1.73
CA ALA A 7 -43.83 -9.42 1.75
C ALA A 7 -42.62 -9.76 0.86
N ASN A 8 -42.62 -9.29 -0.39
CA ASN A 8 -41.55 -9.53 -1.37
C ASN A 8 -40.19 -8.95 -0.90
N HIS A 9 -40.19 -7.84 -0.16
CA HIS A 9 -38.97 -7.28 0.43
C HIS A 9 -38.41 -8.11 1.60
N ARG A 10 -39.27 -8.78 2.39
CA ARG A 10 -38.83 -9.68 3.46
C ARG A 10 -38.25 -10.98 2.93
N ASP A 11 -38.89 -11.60 1.93
CA ASP A 11 -38.40 -12.85 1.35
C ASP A 11 -37.09 -12.66 0.58
N THR A 12 -36.92 -11.54 -0.14
CA THR A 12 -35.64 -11.23 -0.79
C THR A 12 -34.53 -10.88 0.20
N ALA A 13 -34.85 -10.37 1.40
CA ALA A 13 -33.88 -10.21 2.49
C ALA A 13 -33.47 -11.56 3.10
N GLN A 14 -34.42 -12.44 3.42
CA GLN A 14 -34.15 -13.78 3.96
C GLN A 14 -33.36 -14.66 2.96
N ALA A 15 -33.66 -14.57 1.66
CA ALA A 15 -32.91 -15.25 0.60
C ALA A 15 -31.47 -14.71 0.43
N ARG A 16 -31.22 -13.43 0.76
CA ARG A 16 -29.86 -12.85 0.80
C ARG A 16 -29.07 -13.30 2.03
N ILE A 17 -29.74 -13.40 3.19
CA ILE A 17 -29.17 -13.92 4.45
C ILE A 17 -28.73 -15.39 4.31
N LYS A 18 -29.45 -16.22 3.56
CA LYS A 18 -29.05 -17.63 3.31
C LYS A 18 -27.89 -17.78 2.29
N ASN A 19 -27.74 -16.86 1.34
CA ASN A 19 -26.75 -16.99 0.25
C ASN A 19 -25.37 -16.34 0.55
N LYS A 20 -25.31 -15.33 1.43
CA LYS A 20 -24.04 -14.95 2.08
C LYS A 20 -23.86 -15.87 3.28
N GLY A 21 -22.70 -16.52 3.41
CA GLY A 21 -22.42 -17.49 4.49
C GLY A 21 -22.28 -16.86 5.88
N ILE A 22 -23.35 -16.27 6.41
CA ILE A 22 -23.48 -15.87 7.82
C ILE A 22 -23.53 -17.16 8.64
N ARG A 23 -22.51 -17.38 9.48
CA ARG A 23 -22.44 -18.55 10.36
C ARG A 23 -23.43 -18.41 11.52
N GLN A 24 -24.68 -18.74 11.27
CA GLN A 24 -25.62 -19.07 12.35
C GLN A 24 -25.12 -20.34 13.05
N HIS A 25 -24.61 -20.19 14.27
CA HIS A 25 -24.35 -21.34 15.14
C HIS A 25 -25.67 -21.88 15.67
N LYS A 26 -26.18 -22.96 15.05
CA LYS A 26 -27.18 -23.81 15.70
C LYS A 26 -26.53 -24.47 16.92
N VAL A 27 -27.21 -24.37 18.05
CA VAL A 27 -26.91 -25.16 19.26
C VAL A 27 -27.53 -26.53 19.07
N ASN A 28 -26.75 -27.58 19.30
CA ASN A 28 -27.26 -28.92 19.58
C ASN A 28 -26.50 -29.40 20.82
N ASP A 29 -27.24 -29.66 21.90
CA ASP A 29 -26.68 -30.30 23.09
C ASP A 29 -26.49 -31.79 22.82
N GLN A 30 -25.29 -32.29 23.12
CA GLN A 30 -25.07 -33.66 23.59
C GLN A 30 -23.65 -33.76 24.16
N ALA A 31 -23.57 -33.97 25.47
CA ALA A 31 -22.31 -34.24 26.15
C ALA A 31 -21.88 -35.68 25.93
N GLN A 32 -20.58 -35.91 25.81
CA GLN A 32 -19.97 -37.20 26.16
C GLN A 32 -18.51 -36.99 26.56
N ASN A 33 -18.12 -37.63 27.67
CA ASN A 33 -16.78 -37.61 28.26
C ASN A 33 -15.75 -38.26 27.33
N ILE A 34 -14.47 -37.97 27.56
CA ILE A 34 -13.37 -38.96 27.60
C ILE A 34 -12.22 -38.35 28.42
N ASP A 35 -11.62 -39.17 29.27
CA ASP A 35 -10.68 -38.77 30.32
C ASP A 35 -9.29 -38.35 29.85
N PHE A 36 -8.63 -37.58 30.71
CA PHE A 36 -7.17 -37.40 30.69
C PHE A 36 -6.48 -38.67 31.19
N ASN A 37 -5.35 -39.03 30.58
CA ASN A 37 -4.31 -39.79 31.27
C ASN A 37 -2.93 -39.25 30.89
N ILE A 38 -2.19 -38.83 31.92
CA ILE A 38 -0.80 -38.38 31.85
C ILE A 38 0.07 -39.54 32.35
N ARG A 39 1.18 -39.83 31.66
CA ARG A 39 2.30 -40.58 32.23
C ARG A 39 3.62 -39.97 31.76
N ASP A 40 4.41 -39.53 32.72
CA ASP A 40 5.84 -39.28 32.59
C ASP A 40 6.62 -40.60 32.52
N SER A 41 7.79 -40.58 31.87
CA SER A 41 8.97 -41.37 32.27
C SER A 41 10.22 -40.93 31.48
N SER A 42 10.99 -40.03 32.10
CA SER A 42 12.41 -40.20 32.46
C SER A 42 13.52 -40.56 31.45
N GLU A 43 14.64 -39.88 31.71
CA GLU A 43 16.04 -40.37 31.78
C GLU A 43 17.01 -40.24 30.58
N ASP A 44 18.12 -39.61 30.95
CA ASP A 44 19.37 -39.32 30.24
C ASP A 44 20.16 -40.58 29.85
N GLU A 45 21.11 -40.42 28.91
CA GLU A 45 22.52 -40.64 29.26
C GLU A 45 23.49 -40.02 28.23
N SER A 46 24.70 -39.69 28.68
CA SER A 46 25.73 -38.96 27.95
C SER A 46 26.94 -39.83 27.61
N SER A 47 27.70 -39.45 26.58
CA SER A 47 29.10 -39.88 26.44
C SER A 47 29.92 -38.83 25.69
N GLU A 48 31.04 -38.43 26.31
CA GLU A 48 32.04 -37.53 25.72
C GLU A 48 33.20 -38.31 25.08
N SER A 49 33.86 -37.71 24.09
CA SER A 49 35.30 -37.98 23.87
C SER A 49 36.02 -36.82 23.17
N THR A 50 36.77 -36.05 23.98
CA THR A 50 38.15 -35.58 23.77
C THR A 50 38.53 -34.63 22.61
N GLN A 51 38.79 -33.38 23.04
CA GLN A 51 39.54 -32.24 22.47
C GLN A 51 40.76 -32.50 21.55
N VAL A 52 41.01 -31.59 20.58
CA VAL A 52 42.31 -30.87 20.34
C VAL A 52 42.06 -29.45 19.78
N SER A 53 42.96 -28.51 20.08
CA SER A 53 42.96 -27.04 19.82
C SER A 53 43.70 -26.58 18.52
N SER A 54 43.55 -25.34 18.00
CA SER A 54 42.63 -24.23 18.38
C SER A 54 42.07 -23.34 17.23
N PRO A 55 42.52 -22.09 16.89
CA PRO A 55 41.56 -20.98 16.84
C PRO A 55 41.58 -20.06 15.60
N GLU A 56 40.44 -19.92 14.90
CA GLU A 56 40.17 -18.74 14.05
C GLU A 56 38.75 -18.18 14.23
N ASN A 57 38.64 -16.85 14.25
CA ASN A 57 37.40 -16.14 14.57
C ASN A 57 36.34 -16.25 13.47
N GLN A 58 35.28 -17.00 13.74
CA GLN A 58 33.99 -16.85 13.05
C GLN A 58 32.89 -16.51 14.07
N ASN A 59 32.50 -15.24 14.15
CA ASN A 59 31.32 -14.85 14.92
C ASN A 59 30.05 -15.27 14.16
N TYR A 60 29.55 -16.45 14.51
CA TYR A 60 28.28 -17.01 14.04
C TYR A 60 27.10 -16.04 14.30
N MET A 61 26.45 -15.57 13.23
CA MET A 61 25.03 -15.25 13.30
C MET A 61 24.24 -16.57 13.21
N SER A 62 23.89 -17.13 14.36
CA SER A 62 23.17 -18.39 14.44
C SER A 62 21.73 -18.28 13.89
N SER A 63 21.34 -19.26 13.10
CA SER A 63 20.09 -19.34 12.35
C SER A 63 18.89 -19.78 13.21
N ALA A 64 18.64 -19.09 14.33
CA ALA A 64 17.47 -19.32 15.17
C ALA A 64 16.81 -17.99 15.60
N ASN A 65 15.48 -17.93 15.51
CA ASN A 65 14.59 -16.79 15.85
C ASN A 65 14.32 -15.72 14.76
N GLU A 66 13.83 -16.13 13.58
CA GLU A 66 13.01 -15.21 12.76
C GLU A 66 11.66 -14.91 13.45
N PRO A 67 11.29 -13.64 13.71
CA PRO A 67 10.02 -13.31 14.34
C PRO A 67 8.83 -13.47 13.37
N ALA A 68 7.79 -14.16 13.83
CA ALA A 68 6.59 -14.61 13.08
C ALA A 68 5.67 -13.51 12.50
N ILE A 69 6.10 -12.24 12.45
CA ILE A 69 5.31 -11.09 12.02
C ILE A 69 5.30 -10.93 10.49
N ASN A 70 6.28 -11.51 9.79
CA ASN A 70 6.43 -11.33 8.35
C ASN A 70 5.40 -12.12 7.49
N ARG A 71 4.49 -12.89 8.09
CA ARG A 71 3.89 -14.04 7.41
C ARG A 71 2.39 -14.23 7.71
N GLU A 72 1.53 -14.06 6.70
CA GLU A 72 0.09 -14.37 6.81
C GLU A 72 -0.14 -15.88 6.71
N VAL A 73 -0.69 -16.48 7.77
CA VAL A 73 -0.92 -17.92 7.90
C VAL A 73 -2.10 -18.35 7.03
N SER A 74 -1.98 -19.46 6.29
CA SER A 74 -3.11 -20.08 5.61
C SER A 74 -4.21 -20.48 6.61
N LYS A 75 -5.48 -20.48 6.20
CA LYS A 75 -6.64 -20.60 7.13
C LYS A 75 -6.80 -21.96 7.83
N ASP A 76 -5.86 -22.88 7.66
CA ASP A 76 -5.84 -24.18 8.33
C ASP A 76 -5.38 -24.03 9.78
N LYS A 77 -6.33 -24.23 10.69
CA LYS A 77 -6.16 -24.02 12.13
C LYS A 77 -5.32 -25.15 12.74
N ARG A 78 -4.41 -24.80 13.65
CA ARG A 78 -3.63 -25.73 14.51
C ARG A 78 -2.75 -26.71 13.74
N THR A 79 -1.85 -26.20 12.91
CA THR A 79 -0.67 -26.94 12.44
C THR A 79 0.56 -26.50 13.24
N THR A 80 1.42 -27.44 13.65
CA THR A 80 2.72 -27.13 14.28
C THR A 80 3.64 -26.38 13.32
N ASN A 81 3.51 -26.65 12.01
CA ASN A 81 4.19 -25.95 10.92
C ASN A 81 3.21 -25.06 10.13
N PRO A 82 2.98 -23.80 10.54
CA PRO A 82 2.11 -22.89 9.80
C PRO A 82 2.61 -22.66 8.37
N ARG A 83 1.75 -22.93 7.38
CA ARG A 83 2.03 -22.63 5.97
C ARG A 83 1.63 -21.20 5.62
N PHE A 84 2.54 -20.45 5.02
CA PHE A 84 2.39 -19.03 4.76
C PHE A 84 2.30 -18.74 3.26
N SER A 85 1.23 -18.07 2.82
CA SER A 85 0.93 -17.91 1.39
C SER A 85 1.09 -16.50 0.84
N LEU A 86 1.26 -15.47 1.68
CA LEU A 86 1.31 -14.07 1.24
C LEU A 86 2.49 -13.76 0.29
N CYS A 87 3.65 -14.38 0.55
CA CYS A 87 4.91 -14.06 -0.14
C CYS A 87 4.96 -14.55 -1.59
N CYS A 88 4.62 -15.82 -1.82
CA CYS A 88 4.76 -16.46 -3.13
C CYS A 88 3.55 -17.34 -3.49
N GLY A 89 2.43 -17.28 -2.74
CA GLY A 89 1.27 -18.13 -2.98
C GLY A 89 1.57 -19.62 -2.82
N ASN A 90 2.44 -19.99 -1.86
CA ASN A 90 3.03 -21.33 -1.74
C ASN A 90 3.88 -21.74 -2.97
N GLY A 91 4.80 -20.89 -3.42
CA GLY A 91 5.64 -21.17 -4.60
C GLY A 91 4.84 -21.18 -5.92
N LYS A 92 3.71 -20.47 -5.97
CA LYS A 92 2.95 -20.19 -7.20
C LYS A 92 3.58 -19.03 -7.98
N VAL A 93 4.09 -18.04 -7.25
CA VAL A 93 4.80 -16.88 -7.78
C VAL A 93 6.29 -17.13 -7.57
N GLU A 94 7.04 -17.01 -8.65
CA GLU A 94 8.48 -17.17 -8.72
C GLU A 94 9.01 -16.02 -9.55
N LEU A 95 9.98 -15.30 -8.98
CA LEU A 95 10.58 -14.10 -9.55
C LEU A 95 12.06 -14.10 -9.18
N PRO A 96 12.95 -13.54 -10.03
CA PRO A 96 14.36 -13.40 -9.69
C PRO A 96 14.54 -12.54 -8.44
N LEU A 97 15.47 -12.92 -7.57
CA LEU A 97 15.77 -12.16 -6.35
C LEU A 97 16.51 -10.86 -6.71
N LEU A 98 16.22 -9.77 -5.99
CA LEU A 98 16.95 -8.51 -6.14
C LEU A 98 18.41 -8.67 -5.71
N GLN A 99 19.32 -8.15 -6.53
CA GLN A 99 20.76 -8.15 -6.28
C GLN A 99 21.14 -7.04 -5.28
N ASN A 100 22.25 -7.24 -4.55
CA ASN A 100 22.78 -6.20 -3.69
C ASN A 100 23.12 -4.94 -4.51
N PRO A 101 22.91 -3.73 -3.98
CA PRO A 101 23.22 -2.51 -4.71
C PRO A 101 24.75 -2.35 -4.88
N PRO A 102 25.21 -1.54 -5.85
CA PRO A 102 26.63 -1.20 -5.97
C PRO A 102 27.21 -0.65 -4.66
N LYS A 103 28.51 -0.90 -4.44
CA LYS A 103 29.21 -0.66 -3.16
C LYS A 103 28.93 0.72 -2.55
N TYR A 104 28.91 1.76 -3.36
CA TYR A 104 28.67 3.13 -2.90
C TYR A 104 27.24 3.34 -2.34
N LEU A 105 26.22 2.93 -3.11
CA LEU A 105 24.82 2.96 -2.66
C LEU A 105 24.59 2.05 -1.44
N TYR A 106 25.30 0.91 -1.35
CA TYR A 106 25.28 0.08 -0.14
C TYR A 106 25.78 0.86 1.09
N GLN A 107 26.92 1.54 1.00
CA GLN A 107 27.44 2.35 2.11
C GLN A 107 26.44 3.44 2.54
N LEU A 108 25.86 4.18 1.59
CA LEU A 108 24.86 5.22 1.89
C LEU A 108 23.56 4.68 2.53
N LEU A 109 23.19 3.43 2.29
CA LEU A 109 21.99 2.80 2.86
C LEU A 109 22.23 2.13 4.23
N TYR A 110 23.42 1.57 4.46
CA TYR A 110 23.69 0.67 5.59
C TYR A 110 24.72 1.18 6.60
N ASP A 111 25.65 2.06 6.22
CA ASP A 111 26.63 2.63 7.16
C ASP A 111 26.01 3.79 7.93
N HIS A 112 25.36 3.51 9.07
CA HIS A 112 24.72 4.55 9.87
C HIS A 112 25.69 5.46 10.64
N GLY A 113 27.01 5.26 10.54
CA GLY A 113 28.02 6.08 11.23
C GLY A 113 28.26 7.42 10.54
N THR A 114 28.35 7.43 9.21
CA THR A 114 28.83 8.57 8.42
C THR A 114 27.83 9.73 8.30
N SER A 115 28.35 10.94 8.06
CA SER A 115 27.56 12.13 7.70
C SER A 115 26.74 11.91 6.43
N ASP A 116 27.36 11.26 5.46
CA ASP A 116 26.88 11.19 4.09
C ASP A 116 25.73 10.22 3.96
N SER A 117 25.83 9.07 4.63
CA SER A 117 24.72 8.13 4.82
C SER A 117 23.54 8.78 5.56
N LYS A 118 23.79 9.56 6.64
CA LYS A 118 22.72 10.29 7.34
C LYS A 118 22.03 11.31 6.43
N ASN A 119 22.81 12.08 5.64
CA ASN A 119 22.30 13.04 4.67
C ASN A 119 21.47 12.34 3.59
N TYR A 120 22.05 11.32 2.95
CA TYR A 120 21.39 10.51 1.94
C TYR A 120 20.08 9.92 2.45
N GLN A 121 20.08 9.25 3.61
CA GLN A 121 18.89 8.62 4.16
C GLN A 121 17.79 9.63 4.55
N GLN A 122 18.15 10.83 4.97
CA GLN A 122 17.21 11.92 5.23
C GLN A 122 16.60 12.48 3.94
N ASN A 123 17.41 12.60 2.88
CA ASN A 123 17.09 13.27 1.62
C ASN A 123 16.89 12.30 0.44
N ILE A 124 16.74 10.99 0.68
CA ILE A 124 16.75 9.92 -0.35
C ILE A 124 15.74 10.14 -1.48
N ARG A 125 14.58 10.75 -1.18
CA ARG A 125 13.60 11.14 -2.19
C ARG A 125 14.12 12.22 -3.13
N THR A 126 14.83 13.21 -2.59
CA THR A 126 15.46 14.29 -3.35
C THR A 126 16.55 13.75 -4.27
N TYR A 127 17.49 12.96 -3.72
CA TYR A 127 18.53 12.30 -4.53
C TYR A 127 17.92 11.45 -5.65
N ASN A 128 16.91 10.61 -5.36
CA ASN A 128 16.26 9.82 -6.43
C ASN A 128 15.56 10.68 -7.48
N MET A 129 14.98 11.84 -7.12
CA MET A 129 14.39 12.76 -8.10
C MET A 129 15.44 13.43 -9.00
N MET A 130 16.69 13.60 -8.55
CA MET A 130 17.78 14.13 -9.39
C MET A 130 18.15 13.18 -10.53
N PHE A 131 17.98 11.87 -10.32
CA PHE A 131 18.32 10.82 -11.28
C PHE A 131 17.12 10.25 -12.04
N ALA A 132 15.89 10.50 -11.61
CA ALA A 132 14.70 9.98 -12.30
C ALA A 132 14.65 10.44 -13.77
N PHE A 133 14.46 9.49 -14.69
CA PHE A 133 14.25 9.74 -16.11
C PHE A 133 12.85 10.27 -16.40
N THR A 134 11.90 9.95 -15.51
CA THR A 134 10.48 10.30 -15.64
C THR A 134 10.00 11.24 -14.54
N SER A 135 9.03 12.07 -14.91
CA SER A 135 8.23 12.86 -14.00
C SER A 135 6.96 12.11 -13.59
N ALA A 136 6.62 12.18 -12.31
CA ALA A 136 5.35 11.68 -11.81
C ALA A 136 4.20 12.60 -12.28
N GLY A 137 3.44 12.17 -13.28
CA GLY A 137 2.30 12.89 -13.88
C GLY A 137 1.05 12.90 -12.98
N ILE A 138 1.23 13.21 -11.70
CA ILE A 138 0.24 13.13 -10.65
C ILE A 138 -0.36 14.52 -10.40
N LYS A 139 -1.67 14.68 -10.61
CA LYS A 139 -2.38 15.91 -10.27
C LYS A 139 -2.69 15.95 -8.78
N PHE A 140 -1.75 16.53 -8.01
CA PHE A 140 -1.92 16.77 -6.58
C PHE A 140 -2.94 17.88 -6.31
N ASP A 141 -3.88 17.58 -5.41
CA ASP A 141 -4.82 18.55 -4.92
C ASP A 141 -4.30 19.21 -3.62
N LYS A 142 -3.92 20.48 -3.72
CA LYS A 142 -3.31 21.23 -2.61
C LYS A 142 -4.33 21.77 -1.60
N SER A 143 -5.64 21.70 -1.88
CA SER A 143 -6.69 22.41 -1.11
C SER A 143 -7.05 21.78 0.26
N ILE A 144 -6.33 20.75 0.70
CA ILE A 144 -6.76 19.87 1.81
C ILE A 144 -5.91 20.06 3.06
N ASN A 145 -4.63 20.36 2.89
CA ASN A 145 -3.65 20.42 3.99
C ASN A 145 -3.66 21.76 4.74
N HIS A 146 -4.83 22.40 4.85
CA HIS A 146 -5.05 23.62 5.65
C HIS A 146 -5.40 23.33 7.12
N SER A 147 -5.31 22.07 7.56
CA SER A 147 -5.65 21.64 8.92
C SER A 147 -4.45 21.01 9.63
N ARG A 148 -4.45 21.05 10.98
CA ARG A 148 -3.42 20.43 11.84
C ARG A 148 -3.47 18.88 11.88
N GLY A 149 -4.09 18.24 10.87
CA GLY A 149 -4.16 16.79 10.76
C GLY A 149 -2.92 16.19 10.08
N PRO A 150 -2.81 14.85 9.99
CA PRO A 150 -1.79 14.21 9.17
C PRO A 150 -1.82 14.70 7.72
N PRO A 151 -0.67 14.95 7.09
CA PRO A 151 -0.62 15.45 5.72
C PRO A 151 -1.27 14.44 4.78
N THR A 152 -2.36 14.87 4.13
CA THR A 152 -3.18 14.04 3.26
C THR A 152 -2.87 14.35 1.80
N ILE A 153 -2.67 13.31 0.99
CA ILE A 153 -2.44 13.45 -0.44
C ILE A 153 -3.70 13.00 -1.18
N ARG A 154 -4.38 13.93 -1.88
CA ARG A 154 -5.45 13.60 -2.83
C ARG A 154 -4.90 13.69 -4.24
N ILE A 155 -4.95 12.57 -4.94
CA ILE A 155 -4.57 12.43 -6.35
C ILE A 155 -5.85 12.49 -7.18
N GLN A 156 -5.89 13.35 -8.20
CA GLN A 156 -6.99 13.40 -9.16
C GLN A 156 -6.56 12.76 -10.49
N GLY A 157 -7.44 11.94 -11.09
CA GLY A 157 -7.20 11.29 -12.37
C GLY A 157 -6.43 9.97 -12.27
N GLN A 158 -5.98 9.46 -13.41
CA GLN A 158 -5.14 8.27 -13.49
C GLN A 158 -3.66 8.70 -13.40
N PRO A 159 -2.92 8.31 -12.34
CA PRO A 159 -1.50 8.62 -12.25
C PRO A 159 -0.74 7.87 -13.36
N CYS A 160 0.31 8.49 -13.85
CA CYS A 160 1.16 7.95 -14.91
C CYS A 160 2.53 8.63 -14.88
N HIS A 161 3.57 7.92 -15.27
CA HIS A 161 4.88 8.50 -15.52
C HIS A 161 4.92 9.19 -16.88
N ARG A 162 5.60 10.34 -16.94
CA ARG A 162 5.72 11.17 -18.14
C ARG A 162 7.18 11.48 -18.44
N ILE A 163 7.54 11.36 -19.70
CA ILE A 163 8.88 11.63 -20.22
C ILE A 163 8.83 12.76 -21.25
N GLY A 164 9.84 13.63 -21.25
CA GLY A 164 9.99 14.70 -22.24
C GLY A 164 10.95 14.30 -23.36
N SER A 165 11.17 15.21 -24.31
CA SER A 165 12.18 15.08 -25.36
C SER A 165 13.60 15.00 -24.80
N MET A 166 14.53 14.44 -25.58
CA MET A 166 15.93 14.22 -25.17
C MET A 166 16.67 15.49 -24.78
N LEU A 167 16.38 16.61 -25.45
CA LEU A 167 16.90 17.94 -25.14
C LEU A 167 15.79 18.87 -24.62
N PRO A 168 16.14 19.87 -23.79
CA PRO A 168 15.23 20.95 -23.42
C PRO A 168 14.88 21.81 -24.64
N MET A 169 13.77 22.54 -24.54
CA MET A 169 13.43 23.61 -25.50
C MET A 169 14.37 24.81 -25.29
N PRO A 170 14.66 25.63 -26.33
CA PRO A 170 15.51 26.82 -26.20
C PRO A 170 15.08 27.72 -25.04
N GLY A 171 16.04 28.14 -24.21
CA GLY A 171 15.79 28.98 -23.03
C GLY A 171 15.04 28.29 -21.87
N LYS A 172 15.03 26.95 -21.81
CA LYS A 172 14.51 26.18 -20.67
C LYS A 172 15.61 25.34 -20.04
N GLU A 173 15.58 25.24 -18.72
CA GLU A 173 16.45 24.36 -17.94
C GLU A 173 16.16 22.87 -18.23
N PRO A 174 17.19 22.00 -18.25
CA PRO A 174 17.03 20.56 -18.44
C PRO A 174 16.32 19.90 -17.25
N LYS A 175 15.48 18.88 -17.52
CA LYS A 175 14.72 18.15 -16.49
C LYS A 175 14.68 16.64 -16.72
N PHE A 176 14.76 15.88 -15.63
CA PHE A 176 14.66 14.41 -15.62
C PHE A 176 15.64 13.78 -16.62
N ALA A 177 15.17 12.96 -17.57
CA ALA A 177 16.00 12.31 -18.60
C ALA A 177 16.95 13.26 -19.37
N GLN A 178 16.60 14.54 -19.51
CA GLN A 178 17.45 15.53 -20.20
C GLN A 178 18.78 15.77 -19.48
N LEU A 179 18.83 15.57 -18.17
CA LEU A 179 20.03 15.74 -17.34
C LEU A 179 21.12 14.67 -17.61
N TYR A 180 20.80 13.63 -18.39
CA TYR A 180 21.79 12.65 -18.87
C TYR A 180 22.41 13.03 -20.22
N ILE A 181 21.86 14.05 -20.90
CA ILE A 181 22.21 14.42 -22.29
C ILE A 181 22.71 15.86 -22.39
N PHE A 182 22.00 16.81 -21.78
CA PHE A 182 22.27 18.24 -21.91
C PHE A 182 23.30 18.70 -20.89
N ASP A 183 24.33 19.42 -21.35
CA ASP A 183 25.36 20.08 -20.52
C ASP A 183 25.92 19.16 -19.41
N THR A 184 26.61 18.11 -19.85
CA THR A 184 27.16 17.10 -18.92
C THR A 184 28.42 17.56 -18.18
N GLU A 185 29.00 18.71 -18.56
CA GLU A 185 30.11 19.33 -17.81
C GLU A 185 29.61 19.93 -16.49
N ASN A 186 28.44 20.57 -16.50
CA ASN A 186 27.82 21.15 -15.31
C ASN A 186 26.70 20.25 -14.73
N GLU A 187 26.70 18.96 -15.04
CA GLU A 187 25.59 18.04 -14.76
C GLU A 187 25.18 18.02 -13.28
N VAL A 188 26.15 17.98 -12.37
CA VAL A 188 25.92 17.93 -10.93
C VAL A 188 25.17 19.19 -10.47
N GLN A 189 25.63 20.37 -10.90
CA GLN A 189 24.98 21.64 -10.58
C GLN A 189 23.59 21.74 -11.25
N ASN A 190 23.44 21.24 -12.48
CA ASN A 190 22.16 21.19 -13.19
C ASN A 190 21.14 20.27 -12.48
N ARG A 191 21.57 19.09 -12.00
CA ARG A 191 20.76 18.17 -11.18
C ARG A 191 20.35 18.79 -9.84
N ILE A 192 21.26 19.52 -9.20
CA ILE A 192 21.02 20.27 -7.96
C ILE A 192 19.99 21.38 -8.23
N ASN A 193 20.26 22.27 -9.18
CA ASN A 193 19.41 23.41 -9.55
C ASN A 193 17.96 22.99 -9.90
N ALA A 194 17.79 21.86 -10.60
CA ALA A 194 16.49 21.35 -11.03
C ALA A 194 15.48 21.05 -9.88
N ILE A 195 15.93 20.93 -8.62
CA ILE A 195 15.05 20.68 -7.47
C ILE A 195 14.99 21.88 -6.53
N SER A 196 13.79 22.39 -6.27
CA SER A 196 13.52 23.62 -5.49
C SER A 196 13.82 23.55 -3.97
N SER A 197 14.77 22.76 -3.50
CA SER A 197 15.09 22.56 -2.07
C SER A 197 16.54 22.13 -1.86
N HIS A 198 17.48 23.06 -2.07
CA HIS A 198 18.93 22.79 -2.11
C HIS A 198 19.61 22.67 -0.75
N ASN A 199 19.08 23.32 0.30
CA ASN A 199 19.80 23.69 1.54
C ASN A 199 20.38 22.53 2.39
N GLN A 200 20.25 21.27 1.97
CA GLN A 200 20.76 20.09 2.68
C GLN A 200 21.35 19.01 1.75
N ILE A 201 21.58 19.28 0.46
CA ILE A 201 22.16 18.29 -0.47
C ILE A 201 23.69 18.42 -0.51
N GLN A 202 24.39 17.29 -0.53
CA GLN A 202 25.85 17.22 -0.65
C GLN A 202 26.22 16.92 -2.11
N GLU A 203 27.03 17.80 -2.69
CA GLU A 203 27.42 17.77 -4.11
C GLU A 203 28.19 16.49 -4.48
N HIS A 204 29.15 16.08 -3.64
CA HIS A 204 29.97 14.89 -3.89
C HIS A 204 29.15 13.59 -3.92
N ILE A 205 28.05 13.53 -3.16
CA ILE A 205 27.10 12.40 -3.23
C ILE A 205 26.41 12.36 -4.60
N VAL A 206 26.06 13.52 -5.16
CA VAL A 206 25.46 13.59 -6.50
C VAL A 206 26.48 13.15 -7.56
N SER A 207 27.75 13.57 -7.49
CA SER A 207 28.79 13.09 -8.42
C SER A 207 28.95 11.57 -8.37
N GLN A 208 29.19 11.01 -7.18
CA GLN A 208 29.45 9.59 -7.00
C GLN A 208 28.23 8.70 -7.31
N LEU A 209 27.00 9.20 -7.08
CA LEU A 209 25.79 8.53 -7.56
C LEU A 209 25.64 8.58 -9.09
N SER A 210 26.11 9.64 -9.75
CA SER A 210 26.08 9.75 -11.22
C SER A 210 27.06 8.76 -11.85
N GLU A 211 28.31 8.75 -11.39
CA GLU A 211 29.35 7.80 -11.81
C GLU A 211 28.88 6.34 -11.66
N MET A 212 28.32 6.00 -10.50
CA MET A 212 27.73 4.68 -10.23
C MET A 212 26.58 4.33 -11.19
N LEU A 213 25.68 5.27 -11.47
CA LEU A 213 24.56 5.00 -12.39
C LEU A 213 25.04 4.86 -13.84
N ASP A 214 26.04 5.60 -14.27
CA ASP A 214 26.63 5.43 -15.61
C ASP A 214 27.38 4.10 -15.73
N GLU A 215 28.05 3.61 -14.67
CA GLU A 215 28.72 2.30 -14.64
C GLU A 215 27.73 1.13 -14.62
N TYR A 216 26.60 1.21 -13.89
CA TYR A 216 25.72 0.06 -13.63
C TYR A 216 24.35 0.12 -14.32
N ASN A 217 23.73 1.29 -14.47
CA ASN A 217 22.34 1.41 -14.89
C ASN A 217 22.19 1.38 -16.41
N VAL A 218 21.45 0.40 -16.94
CA VAL A 218 21.28 0.28 -18.40
C VAL A 218 20.47 1.40 -19.04
N HIS A 219 19.58 2.07 -18.28
CA HIS A 219 18.90 3.25 -18.78
C HIS A 219 19.84 4.46 -18.81
N ALA A 220 20.66 4.69 -17.79
CA ALA A 220 21.67 5.76 -17.83
C ALA A 220 22.58 5.60 -19.06
N LYS A 221 23.15 4.41 -19.27
CA LYS A 221 23.94 4.04 -20.45
C LYS A 221 23.21 4.30 -21.77
N THR A 222 21.92 3.98 -21.84
CA THR A 222 21.07 4.28 -23.01
C THR A 222 21.02 5.79 -23.32
N PHE A 223 20.79 6.62 -22.30
CA PHE A 223 20.73 8.07 -22.49
C PHE A 223 22.12 8.67 -22.74
N ARG A 224 23.21 8.11 -22.19
CA ARG A 224 24.60 8.47 -22.57
C ARG A 224 24.90 8.14 -24.03
N MET A 225 24.52 6.95 -24.52
CA MET A 225 24.65 6.62 -25.95
C MET A 225 23.85 7.58 -26.85
N ALA A 226 22.68 8.04 -26.39
CA ALA A 226 21.90 9.05 -27.12
C ALA A 226 22.62 10.43 -27.15
N ARG A 227 23.23 10.85 -26.04
CA ARG A 227 24.09 12.05 -25.97
C ARG A 227 25.24 11.98 -26.97
N ASP A 228 26.01 10.89 -26.92
CA ASP A 228 27.23 10.75 -27.72
C ASP A 228 26.91 10.78 -29.23
N ARG A 229 25.74 10.25 -29.62
CA ARG A 229 25.23 10.34 -31.00
C ARG A 229 24.65 11.70 -31.38
N LEU A 230 24.11 12.48 -30.43
CA LEU A 230 23.65 13.85 -30.66
C LEU A 230 24.81 14.86 -30.80
N GLN A 231 26.01 14.51 -30.37
CA GLN A 231 27.23 15.30 -30.58
C GLN A 231 27.89 15.04 -31.95
N ASP A 232 27.49 13.97 -32.66
CA ASP A 232 28.01 13.65 -33.99
C ASP A 232 27.33 14.52 -35.06
N VAL A 233 28.13 15.34 -35.75
CA VAL A 233 27.71 16.32 -36.76
C VAL A 233 26.95 15.69 -37.92
N GLN A 234 27.12 14.39 -38.16
CA GLN A 234 26.50 13.66 -39.29
C GLN A 234 25.05 13.22 -39.02
N VAL A 235 24.54 13.26 -37.78
CA VAL A 235 23.29 12.57 -37.41
C VAL A 235 22.17 13.53 -36.99
N ASN A 236 21.34 13.93 -37.96
CA ASN A 236 20.11 14.68 -37.70
C ASN A 236 18.89 13.77 -37.41
N ASN A 237 17.93 14.28 -36.65
CA ASN A 237 16.64 13.62 -36.34
C ASN A 237 16.78 12.23 -35.67
N ILE A 238 17.46 12.19 -34.52
CA ILE A 238 17.55 10.99 -33.67
C ILE A 238 16.26 10.82 -32.86
N LYS A 239 15.76 9.58 -32.78
CA LYS A 239 14.64 9.19 -31.92
C LYS A 239 15.07 8.01 -31.05
N LEU A 240 14.92 8.14 -29.74
CA LEU A 240 15.22 7.08 -28.78
C LEU A 240 13.95 6.28 -28.47
N LYS A 241 13.86 5.05 -28.95
CA LYS A 241 12.75 4.14 -28.71
C LYS A 241 13.00 3.31 -27.45
N LEU A 242 12.25 3.56 -26.39
CA LEU A 242 12.16 2.66 -25.24
C LEU A 242 11.31 1.45 -25.60
N ILE A 243 11.88 0.25 -25.43
CA ILE A 243 11.27 -1.02 -25.79
C ILE A 243 10.47 -1.54 -24.58
N ALA A 244 9.19 -1.81 -24.77
CA ALA A 244 8.29 -2.21 -23.69
C ALA A 244 8.30 -3.71 -23.39
N ASN A 245 8.40 -4.54 -24.44
CA ASN A 245 8.35 -6.00 -24.34
C ASN A 245 9.76 -6.59 -24.14
N ARG A 246 9.83 -7.82 -23.62
CA ARG A 246 11.07 -8.57 -23.42
C ARG A 246 10.91 -9.99 -23.97
N GLU A 247 11.99 -10.56 -24.48
CA GLU A 247 12.00 -11.91 -25.05
C GLU A 247 12.37 -12.98 -24.00
N LYS A 248 13.23 -12.64 -23.04
CA LYS A 248 13.66 -13.53 -21.94
C LYS A 248 12.55 -13.72 -20.90
N ASP A 249 12.47 -14.91 -20.31
CA ASP A 249 11.49 -15.23 -19.26
C ASP A 249 11.71 -14.42 -17.97
N GLY A 250 10.72 -13.62 -17.59
CA GLY A 250 10.75 -12.77 -16.39
C GLY A 250 10.66 -13.51 -15.05
N ARG A 251 10.52 -14.84 -15.06
CA ARG A 251 10.72 -15.69 -13.87
C ARG A 251 12.20 -15.92 -13.55
N THR A 252 13.07 -15.79 -14.55
CA THR A 252 14.51 -16.12 -14.47
C THR A 252 15.39 -14.89 -14.70
N TYR A 253 14.99 -13.99 -15.60
CA TYR A 253 15.78 -12.81 -15.98
C TYR A 253 15.04 -11.52 -15.68
N ASN A 254 15.62 -10.69 -14.81
CA ASN A 254 15.14 -9.34 -14.50
C ASN A 254 16.21 -8.24 -14.70
N VAL A 255 17.47 -8.56 -15.00
CA VAL A 255 18.49 -7.56 -15.34
C VAL A 255 18.61 -7.54 -16.87
N PRO A 256 18.06 -6.54 -17.56
CA PRO A 256 18.12 -6.46 -19.02
C PRO A 256 19.46 -5.88 -19.48
N THR A 257 19.70 -5.89 -20.79
CA THR A 257 20.85 -5.25 -21.43
C THR A 257 20.42 -4.01 -22.21
N VAL A 258 21.36 -3.13 -22.57
CA VAL A 258 21.07 -1.87 -23.28
C VAL A 258 20.24 -2.10 -24.57
N PRO A 259 20.56 -3.07 -25.46
CA PRO A 259 19.74 -3.33 -26.65
C PRO A 259 18.33 -3.85 -26.36
N GLU A 260 18.09 -4.45 -25.19
CA GLU A 260 16.77 -4.96 -24.80
C GLU A 260 15.85 -3.86 -24.25
N VAL A 261 16.42 -2.80 -23.66
CA VAL A 261 15.65 -1.69 -23.08
C VAL A 261 15.37 -0.58 -24.08
N ALA A 262 16.25 -0.37 -25.07
CA ALA A 262 16.08 0.72 -26.03
C ALA A 262 16.81 0.51 -27.38
N ALA A 263 16.31 1.21 -28.39
CA ALA A 263 16.96 1.33 -29.70
C ALA A 263 17.04 2.81 -30.12
N LEU A 264 18.17 3.21 -30.72
CA LEU A 264 18.32 4.50 -31.39
C LEU A 264 17.87 4.35 -32.85
N ILE A 265 16.97 5.23 -33.28
CA ILE A 265 16.42 5.29 -34.63
C ILE A 265 16.87 6.62 -35.25
N VAL A 266 17.32 6.58 -36.50
CA VAL A 266 17.68 7.76 -37.30
C VAL A 266 16.67 7.89 -38.43
N GLY A 267 16.04 9.06 -38.57
CA GLY A 267 15.06 9.34 -39.62
C GLY A 267 13.60 9.07 -39.24
N ASP A 268 12.76 8.86 -40.26
CA ASP A 268 11.32 8.70 -40.10
C ASP A 268 10.87 7.24 -40.07
N PHE A 269 9.99 6.92 -39.12
CA PHE A 269 9.61 5.57 -38.76
C PHE A 269 8.15 5.54 -38.29
N ASP A 270 7.35 4.64 -38.88
CA ASP A 270 5.95 4.46 -38.50
C ASP A 270 5.79 3.58 -37.24
N ALA A 271 5.22 4.18 -36.19
CA ALA A 271 5.12 3.60 -34.85
C ALA A 271 4.05 2.49 -34.73
N ASN A 272 4.33 1.30 -35.27
CA ASN A 272 3.42 0.14 -35.25
C ASN A 272 3.24 -0.52 -33.85
N SER A 273 3.90 -0.05 -32.79
CA SER A 273 3.80 -0.60 -31.43
C SER A 273 3.16 0.39 -30.45
N LYS A 274 1.93 0.11 -30.01
CA LYS A 274 1.16 0.95 -29.06
C LYS A 274 1.68 0.96 -27.61
N ARG A 275 2.84 0.34 -27.33
CA ARG A 275 3.42 0.22 -25.98
C ARG A 275 4.82 0.78 -25.85
N ASP A 276 5.58 0.78 -26.94
CA ASP A 276 6.93 1.36 -26.97
C ASP A 276 6.80 2.89 -26.88
N THR A 277 7.75 3.55 -26.23
CA THR A 277 7.75 5.02 -26.07
C THR A 277 8.85 5.61 -26.95
N ILE A 278 8.53 6.55 -27.85
CA ILE A 278 9.48 7.12 -28.81
C ILE A 278 9.83 8.54 -28.39
N ILE A 279 11.01 8.72 -27.82
CA ILE A 279 11.50 10.01 -27.35
C ILE A 279 12.18 10.73 -28.51
N GLU A 280 11.63 11.86 -28.93
CA GLU A 280 12.21 12.72 -29.97
C GLU A 280 13.30 13.64 -29.43
N THR A 281 14.19 14.16 -30.30
CA THR A 281 15.25 15.12 -29.93
C THR A 281 14.69 16.35 -29.21
N GLN A 282 13.74 17.06 -29.83
CA GLN A 282 13.05 18.23 -29.25
C GLN A 282 11.59 18.24 -29.74
N HIS A 283 10.63 18.12 -28.82
CA HIS A 283 9.20 18.10 -29.17
C HIS A 283 8.31 18.93 -28.22
N GLY A 284 8.83 19.39 -27.08
CA GLY A 284 8.12 20.24 -26.12
C GLY A 284 6.93 19.61 -25.37
N GLN A 285 6.31 18.56 -25.90
CA GLN A 285 5.23 17.81 -25.23
C GLN A 285 5.78 16.67 -24.37
N LEU A 286 5.05 16.35 -23.30
CA LEU A 286 5.35 15.21 -22.42
C LEU A 286 4.56 13.97 -22.86
N GLN A 287 5.26 12.91 -23.23
CA GLN A 287 4.65 11.61 -23.54
C GLN A 287 4.35 10.84 -22.25
N ARG A 288 3.29 10.03 -22.27
CA ARG A 288 2.90 9.15 -21.17
C ARG A 288 3.51 7.77 -21.37
N ILE A 289 4.24 7.28 -20.36
CA ILE A 289 4.61 5.86 -20.27
C ILE A 289 3.44 5.07 -19.68
N HIS A 290 3.15 3.90 -20.24
CA HIS A 290 2.09 3.01 -19.77
C HIS A 290 2.54 2.23 -18.52
N GLU A 291 1.66 2.04 -17.54
CA GLU A 291 1.90 1.30 -16.28
C GLU A 291 2.19 -0.21 -16.45
N LEU A 292 2.36 -0.68 -17.70
CA LEU A 292 2.70 -2.07 -18.08
C LEU A 292 4.01 -2.12 -18.88
N HIS A 293 4.73 -1.00 -19.00
CA HIS A 293 6.06 -0.94 -19.58
C HIS A 293 7.04 -1.58 -18.59
N SER A 294 7.92 -2.47 -19.07
CA SER A 294 8.78 -3.29 -18.19
C SER A 294 9.74 -2.49 -17.30
N SER A 295 10.06 -1.26 -17.71
CA SER A 295 10.91 -0.29 -17.00
C SER A 295 10.14 0.87 -16.33
N TYR A 296 8.82 0.72 -16.11
CA TYR A 296 7.97 1.83 -15.64
C TYR A 296 8.41 2.38 -14.27
N LEU A 297 8.93 1.52 -13.38
CA LEU A 297 9.42 1.94 -12.06
C LEU A 297 10.91 2.29 -12.11
N ALA A 298 11.75 1.60 -12.89
CA ALA A 298 13.20 1.86 -12.99
C ALA A 298 13.47 3.29 -13.48
N LEU A 299 12.69 3.73 -14.47
CA LEU A 299 12.75 5.10 -14.99
C LEU A 299 12.30 6.16 -13.96
N GLN A 300 11.59 5.79 -12.90
CA GLN A 300 11.12 6.70 -11.84
C GLN A 300 11.94 6.57 -10.54
N TYR A 301 12.56 5.41 -10.31
CA TYR A 301 13.28 5.03 -9.09
C TYR A 301 14.68 4.43 -9.35
N PRO A 302 15.62 5.12 -10.03
CA PRO A 302 16.94 4.57 -10.32
C PRO A 302 17.76 4.18 -9.09
N LEU A 303 17.48 4.78 -7.92
CA LEU A 303 18.16 4.42 -6.67
C LEU A 303 17.51 3.23 -5.93
N LEU A 304 16.33 2.77 -6.37
CA LEU A 304 15.77 1.47 -5.95
C LEU A 304 16.17 0.34 -6.90
N PHE A 305 16.39 0.67 -8.19
CA PHE A 305 16.73 -0.25 -9.28
C PHE A 305 18.04 0.22 -9.95
N PRO A 306 19.19 0.11 -9.25
CA PRO A 306 20.46 0.68 -9.70
C PRO A 306 20.97 0.06 -11.01
N TYR A 307 20.56 -1.16 -11.35
CA TYR A 307 20.95 -1.81 -12.60
C TYR A 307 19.97 -1.52 -13.75
N GLY A 308 18.79 -0.96 -13.44
CA GLY A 308 17.70 -0.77 -14.40
C GLY A 308 16.89 -2.05 -14.62
N GLU A 309 16.64 -2.78 -13.53
CA GLU A 309 15.96 -4.07 -13.56
C GLU A 309 14.51 -3.99 -14.09
N ASP A 310 14.10 -4.99 -14.87
CA ASP A 310 12.72 -5.16 -15.30
C ASP A 310 11.80 -5.51 -14.11
N GLU A 311 10.64 -4.84 -14.04
CA GLU A 311 9.71 -5.00 -12.93
C GLU A 311 8.53 -5.93 -13.21
N TYR A 312 7.30 -5.41 -13.12
CA TYR A 312 6.10 -6.16 -13.44
C TYR A 312 5.87 -6.13 -14.94
N ARG A 313 5.86 -7.32 -15.54
CA ARG A 313 5.55 -7.52 -16.95
C ARG A 313 4.33 -8.45 -17.10
N PRO A 314 3.40 -8.18 -18.04
CA PRO A 314 2.13 -8.91 -18.17
C PRO A 314 2.27 -10.31 -18.82
N ASP A 315 3.47 -10.69 -19.24
CA ASP A 315 3.85 -12.00 -19.81
C ASP A 315 4.27 -13.04 -18.76
N ILE A 316 4.70 -12.61 -17.57
CA ILE A 316 5.26 -13.50 -16.53
C ILE A 316 4.23 -14.58 -16.14
N LEU A 317 4.63 -15.85 -16.27
CA LEU A 317 3.80 -17.00 -15.91
C LEU A 317 3.88 -17.31 -14.41
N HIS A 318 2.83 -17.93 -13.85
CA HIS A 318 2.93 -18.60 -12.55
C HIS A 318 3.75 -19.89 -12.70
N ASN A 319 4.44 -20.31 -11.64
CA ASN A 319 5.12 -21.60 -11.63
C ASN A 319 4.09 -22.76 -11.78
N SER A 320 4.42 -23.67 -12.69
CA SER A 320 3.71 -24.91 -13.02
C SER A 320 3.86 -25.94 -11.91
N ARG A 321 3.00 -25.86 -10.88
CA ARG A 321 2.81 -26.99 -9.97
C ARG A 321 2.19 -28.16 -10.71
N SER A 322 2.69 -29.37 -10.46
CA SER A 322 2.25 -30.68 -11.00
C SER A 322 0.83 -31.11 -10.60
N ASP A 323 0.08 -30.25 -9.91
CA ASP A 323 -1.34 -30.42 -9.61
C ASP A 323 -2.17 -30.25 -10.91
N GLY A 324 -2.67 -31.35 -11.48
CA GLY A 324 -3.27 -31.44 -12.82
C GLY A 324 -4.56 -30.64 -13.09
N LYS A 325 -4.92 -29.67 -12.25
CA LYS A 325 -6.09 -28.79 -12.43
C LYS A 325 -5.72 -27.56 -13.27
N LYS A 326 -6.22 -27.50 -14.51
CA LYS A 326 -6.12 -26.32 -15.40
C LYS A 326 -6.54 -25.04 -14.64
N ARG A 327 -5.58 -24.18 -14.30
CA ARG A 327 -5.83 -22.93 -13.57
C ARG A 327 -6.60 -21.94 -14.45
N LYS A 328 -7.66 -21.31 -13.92
CA LYS A 328 -8.38 -20.21 -14.61
C LYS A 328 -7.51 -18.97 -14.92
N ARG A 329 -6.35 -18.84 -14.27
CA ARG A 329 -5.33 -17.82 -14.54
C ARG A 329 -3.95 -18.46 -14.36
N ASN A 330 -3.09 -18.29 -15.35
CA ASN A 330 -1.73 -18.82 -15.42
C ASN A 330 -0.64 -17.73 -15.47
N ARG A 331 -1.01 -16.45 -15.47
CA ARG A 331 -0.12 -15.28 -15.48
C ARG A 331 -0.13 -14.54 -14.15
N LEU A 332 1.04 -14.03 -13.78
CA LEU A 332 1.25 -13.15 -12.65
C LEU A 332 0.40 -11.89 -12.78
N THR A 333 -0.15 -11.42 -11.65
CA THR A 333 -0.83 -10.12 -11.56
C THR A 333 0.05 -9.09 -10.88
N MET A 334 -0.19 -7.81 -11.18
CA MET A 334 0.55 -6.70 -10.57
C MET A 334 0.49 -6.74 -9.04
N ARG A 335 -0.68 -7.07 -8.47
CA ARG A 335 -0.85 -7.26 -7.02
C ARG A 335 0.02 -8.41 -6.47
N GLU A 336 0.13 -9.52 -7.18
CA GLU A 336 0.99 -10.65 -6.77
C GLU A 336 2.48 -10.28 -6.85
N TRP A 337 2.89 -9.52 -7.86
CA TRP A 337 4.26 -9.00 -7.99
C TRP A 337 4.63 -8.07 -6.83
N PHE A 338 3.79 -7.06 -6.52
CA PHE A 338 4.02 -6.20 -5.36
C PHE A 338 3.97 -6.99 -4.05
N SER A 339 3.03 -7.93 -3.89
CA SER A 339 2.96 -8.78 -2.69
C SER A 339 4.24 -9.59 -2.47
N TYR A 340 4.88 -10.05 -3.55
CA TYR A 340 6.18 -10.74 -3.51
C TYR A 340 7.33 -9.80 -3.13
N ARG A 341 7.44 -8.62 -3.77
CA ARG A 341 8.54 -7.66 -3.56
C ARG A 341 8.48 -6.93 -2.21
N LEU A 342 7.31 -6.85 -1.58
CA LEU A 342 7.15 -6.24 -0.25
C LEU A 342 7.50 -7.19 0.93
N GLN A 343 7.91 -8.43 0.66
CA GLN A 343 8.37 -9.35 1.72
C GLN A 343 9.87 -9.29 1.91
N CYS A 344 10.31 -9.44 3.16
CA CYS A 344 11.70 -9.66 3.49
C CYS A 344 12.08 -11.13 3.22
N ARG A 345 13.26 -11.37 2.65
CA ARG A 345 13.91 -12.69 2.51
C ARG A 345 15.37 -12.53 2.94
N SER A 346 15.98 -13.57 3.50
CA SER A 346 17.38 -13.53 3.96
C SER A 346 18.39 -13.55 2.80
N ASN A 347 17.99 -14.03 1.63
CA ASN A 347 18.80 -14.16 0.42
C ASN A 347 18.42 -13.15 -0.68
N GLU A 348 17.70 -12.06 -0.34
CA GLU A 348 17.31 -11.02 -1.28
C GLU A 348 17.77 -9.65 -0.77
N SER A 349 18.24 -8.79 -1.68
CA SER A 349 18.66 -7.43 -1.36
C SER A 349 17.54 -6.62 -0.73
N MET A 350 17.86 -5.96 0.39
CA MET A 350 16.91 -5.17 1.16
C MET A 350 16.86 -3.68 0.75
N THR A 351 17.54 -3.27 -0.33
CA THR A 351 17.55 -1.88 -0.84
C THR A 351 16.16 -1.27 -0.88
N LEU A 352 15.20 -1.98 -1.49
CA LEU A 352 13.81 -1.54 -1.60
C LEU A 352 13.17 -1.28 -0.23
N LEU A 353 13.35 -2.20 0.72
CA LEU A 353 12.70 -2.15 2.04
C LEU A 353 13.37 -1.17 3.00
N ASN A 354 14.66 -0.88 2.83
CA ASN A 354 15.43 0.02 3.69
C ASN A 354 15.46 1.47 3.18
N SER A 355 14.90 1.75 2.00
CA SER A 355 14.86 3.08 1.38
C SER A 355 13.86 4.08 2.02
N ARG A 356 13.51 3.90 3.30
CA ARG A 356 12.75 4.84 4.16
C ARG A 356 11.58 5.56 3.45
N ARG A 357 11.67 6.89 3.28
CA ARG A 357 10.64 7.71 2.63
C ARG A 357 10.48 7.42 1.13
N LEU A 358 11.51 6.93 0.44
CA LEU A 358 11.41 6.54 -0.96
C LEU A 358 10.63 5.22 -1.11
N PHE A 359 10.79 4.28 -0.18
CA PHE A 359 9.94 3.08 -0.08
C PHE A 359 8.46 3.43 0.11
N GLN A 360 8.14 4.41 0.96
CA GLN A 360 6.75 4.89 1.11
C GLN A 360 6.18 5.40 -0.23
N GLN A 361 6.98 6.14 -1.01
CA GLN A 361 6.57 6.65 -2.32
C GLN A 361 6.33 5.50 -3.32
N PHE A 362 7.23 4.51 -3.36
CA PHE A 362 7.09 3.30 -4.16
C PHE A 362 5.82 2.50 -3.82
N VAL A 363 5.49 2.34 -2.52
CA VAL A 363 4.27 1.65 -2.08
C VAL A 363 3.01 2.38 -2.51
N VAL A 364 2.99 3.72 -2.44
CA VAL A 364 1.86 4.54 -2.90
C VAL A 364 1.69 4.43 -4.41
N ASP A 365 2.78 4.55 -5.17
CA ASP A 365 2.76 4.44 -6.63
C ASP A 365 2.26 3.06 -7.06
N GLY A 366 2.82 1.98 -6.50
CA GLY A 366 2.38 0.61 -6.74
C GLY A 366 0.92 0.33 -6.39
N TYR A 367 0.41 0.91 -5.29
CA TYR A 367 -1.04 0.88 -5.01
C TYR A 367 -1.85 1.56 -6.13
N THR A 368 -1.41 2.72 -6.61
CA THR A 368 -2.13 3.41 -7.70
C THR A 368 -2.03 2.69 -9.05
N MET A 369 -0.93 2.01 -9.35
CA MET A 369 -0.83 1.14 -10.54
C MET A 369 -1.83 -0.02 -10.46
N VAL A 370 -1.95 -0.69 -9.30
CA VAL A 370 -2.92 -1.78 -9.09
C VAL A 370 -4.36 -1.28 -9.20
N GLU A 371 -4.70 -0.12 -8.62
CA GLU A 371 -6.03 0.47 -8.78
C GLU A 371 -6.29 0.92 -10.22
N SER A 372 -5.28 1.42 -10.94
CA SER A 372 -5.35 1.77 -12.36
C SER A 372 -5.69 0.54 -13.23
N GLU A 373 -5.04 -0.61 -12.97
CA GLU A 373 -5.35 -1.90 -13.61
C GLU A 373 -6.80 -2.33 -13.33
N ARG A 374 -7.24 -2.27 -12.05
CA ARG A 374 -8.60 -2.65 -11.64
C ARG A 374 -9.67 -1.77 -12.28
N LEU A 375 -9.49 -0.45 -12.28
CA LEU A 375 -10.41 0.51 -12.90
C LEU A 375 -10.46 0.34 -14.42
N SER A 376 -9.32 0.09 -15.06
CA SER A 376 -9.25 -0.19 -16.49
C SER A 376 -9.94 -1.50 -16.86
N TYR A 377 -9.80 -2.55 -16.05
CA TYR A 377 -10.57 -3.79 -16.21
C TYR A 377 -12.08 -3.52 -16.10
N ILE A 378 -12.54 -2.79 -15.08
CA ILE A 378 -13.96 -2.45 -14.88
C ILE A 378 -14.52 -1.64 -16.06
N ARG A 379 -13.77 -0.63 -16.54
CA ARG A 379 -14.10 0.19 -17.71
C ARG A 379 -14.29 -0.65 -18.98
N ASN A 380 -13.41 -1.62 -19.21
CA ASN A 380 -13.42 -2.46 -20.41
C ASN A 380 -14.42 -3.63 -20.32
N ASN A 381 -14.84 -4.02 -19.11
CA ASN A 381 -15.71 -5.18 -18.87
C ASN A 381 -17.13 -4.80 -18.40
N GLN A 382 -17.61 -3.59 -18.65
CA GLN A 382 -18.92 -3.09 -18.18
C GLN A 382 -20.13 -3.98 -18.50
N LYS A 383 -20.08 -4.83 -19.53
CA LYS A 383 -21.13 -5.82 -19.87
C LYS A 383 -21.22 -7.03 -18.90
N LYS A 384 -20.19 -7.27 -18.07
CA LYS A 384 -20.13 -8.40 -17.12
C LYS A 384 -20.81 -8.15 -15.76
N PRO A 385 -20.61 -7.01 -15.07
CA PRO A 385 -21.54 -6.62 -14.02
C PRO A 385 -22.91 -6.37 -14.66
N ARG A 386 -24.01 -6.52 -13.91
CA ARG A 386 -25.39 -6.26 -14.39
C ARG A 386 -25.66 -4.76 -14.52
N GLY A 387 -24.81 -4.05 -15.28
CA GLY A 387 -24.89 -2.61 -15.52
C GLY A 387 -26.17 -2.23 -16.26
N ASP A 388 -26.62 -3.05 -17.20
CA ASP A 388 -27.76 -2.73 -18.08
C ASP A 388 -29.06 -2.47 -17.31
N LYS A 389 -29.34 -3.24 -16.23
CA LYS A 389 -30.50 -2.99 -15.34
C LYS A 389 -30.40 -1.67 -14.57
N PHE A 390 -29.20 -1.13 -14.38
CA PHE A 390 -28.98 0.16 -13.72
C PHE A 390 -28.84 1.32 -14.70
N CYS A 391 -28.37 1.08 -15.92
CA CYS A 391 -28.40 2.06 -17.00
C CYS A 391 -29.85 2.46 -17.30
N SER A 392 -30.78 1.50 -17.42
CA SER A 392 -32.20 1.81 -17.63
C SER A 392 -32.81 2.60 -16.46
N LEU A 393 -32.66 2.10 -15.22
CA LEU A 393 -33.15 2.77 -14.00
C LEU A 393 -32.58 4.17 -13.78
N GLN A 394 -31.37 4.45 -14.26
CA GLN A 394 -30.74 5.75 -14.10
C GLN A 394 -30.95 6.69 -15.31
N GLN A 395 -31.17 6.15 -16.51
CA GLN A 395 -31.65 6.94 -17.66
C GLN A 395 -33.02 7.55 -17.35
N SER A 396 -33.94 6.79 -16.75
CA SER A 396 -35.25 7.29 -16.30
C SER A 396 -35.19 8.33 -15.17
N LEU A 397 -34.03 8.54 -14.54
CA LEU A 397 -33.80 9.60 -13.55
C LEU A 397 -33.03 10.80 -14.14
N ASP A 398 -32.14 10.56 -15.10
CA ASP A 398 -31.31 11.58 -15.74
C ASP A 398 -32.02 12.32 -16.90
N ASP A 399 -33.18 11.85 -17.36
CA ASP A 399 -33.98 12.50 -18.43
C ASP A 399 -34.38 13.95 -18.12
N GLY A 400 -34.44 14.33 -16.82
CA GLY A 400 -34.65 15.70 -16.38
C GLY A 400 -33.43 16.65 -16.47
N SER A 401 -32.25 16.18 -16.91
CA SER A 401 -31.01 16.99 -16.89
C SER A 401 -30.13 16.83 -18.15
N ARG A 402 -30.72 17.02 -19.32
CA ARG A 402 -30.02 17.06 -20.62
C ARG A 402 -29.21 18.36 -20.84
N ARG A 403 -28.17 18.60 -20.03
CA ARG A 403 -27.11 19.59 -20.30
C ARG A 403 -25.71 18.97 -20.25
N GLY A 404 -25.06 18.85 -21.40
CA GLY A 404 -23.60 18.64 -21.53
C GLY A 404 -23.18 17.49 -22.44
N LEU A 405 -23.08 17.76 -23.75
CA LEU A 405 -22.61 16.82 -24.80
C LEU A 405 -21.11 16.41 -24.70
N ASN A 406 -20.36 16.90 -23.70
CA ASN A 406 -18.91 16.69 -23.57
C ASN A 406 -18.50 15.76 -22.41
N LYS A 407 -19.42 15.00 -21.80
CA LYS A 407 -19.09 14.05 -20.73
C LYS A 407 -18.80 12.66 -21.32
N GLY A 408 -17.57 12.17 -21.13
CA GLY A 408 -17.14 10.85 -21.61
C GLY A 408 -17.95 9.68 -21.03
N LYS A 409 -17.81 8.50 -21.65
CA LYS A 409 -18.60 7.30 -21.32
C LYS A 409 -18.64 7.01 -19.81
N ARG A 410 -19.85 7.04 -19.23
CA ARG A 410 -20.10 6.73 -17.82
C ARG A 410 -19.66 5.28 -17.53
N VAL A 411 -18.87 5.10 -16.47
CA VAL A 411 -18.42 3.80 -15.97
C VAL A 411 -19.04 3.59 -14.61
N ILE A 412 -19.79 2.50 -14.44
CA ILE A 412 -20.39 2.12 -13.16
C ILE A 412 -19.43 1.19 -12.41
N LEU A 413 -19.03 1.61 -11.21
CA LEU A 413 -18.27 0.76 -10.28
C LEU A 413 -19.22 -0.22 -9.57
N PRO A 414 -18.86 -1.51 -9.43
CA PRO A 414 -19.64 -2.48 -8.68
C PRO A 414 -19.48 -2.30 -7.17
N SER A 415 -20.43 -2.81 -6.36
CA SER A 415 -20.32 -2.83 -4.89
C SER A 415 -19.13 -3.63 -4.35
N THR A 416 -18.46 -4.44 -5.18
CA THR A 416 -17.20 -5.12 -4.84
C THR A 416 -15.97 -4.22 -4.97
N PHE A 417 -16.12 -2.98 -5.43
CA PHE A 417 -15.04 -1.98 -5.45
C PHE A 417 -15.10 -1.16 -4.16
N VAL A 418 -14.17 -1.45 -3.23
CA VAL A 418 -14.02 -0.77 -1.95
C VAL A 418 -13.97 0.75 -2.13
N GLY A 419 -14.74 1.49 -1.33
CA GLY A 419 -14.83 2.95 -1.40
C GLY A 419 -15.65 3.52 -2.56
N SER A 420 -16.22 2.68 -3.44
CA SER A 420 -17.25 3.16 -4.39
C SER A 420 -18.57 3.50 -3.67
N PRO A 421 -19.43 4.37 -4.22
CA PRO A 421 -20.74 4.66 -3.65
C PRO A 421 -21.54 3.38 -3.38
N ARG A 422 -21.59 2.46 -4.35
CA ARG A 422 -22.28 1.16 -4.20
C ARG A 422 -21.70 0.25 -3.13
N TYR A 423 -20.42 0.39 -2.79
CA TYR A 423 -19.82 -0.34 -1.67
C TYR A 423 -20.30 0.27 -0.35
N MET A 424 -20.34 1.59 -0.23
CA MET A 424 -20.88 2.29 0.93
C MET A 424 -22.38 2.00 1.13
N ASP A 425 -23.18 2.08 0.06
CA ASP A 425 -24.61 1.73 0.07
C ASP A 425 -24.81 0.28 0.51
N GLN A 426 -24.00 -0.66 -0.01
CA GLN A 426 -24.09 -2.08 0.32
C GLN A 426 -23.79 -2.35 1.80
N LEU A 427 -22.77 -1.68 2.38
CA LEU A 427 -22.49 -1.76 3.82
C LEU A 427 -23.66 -1.23 4.63
N TYR A 428 -24.12 -0.01 4.33
CA TYR A 428 -25.25 0.62 5.02
C TYR A 428 -26.50 -0.26 5.01
N PHE A 429 -26.86 -0.86 3.87
CA PHE A 429 -28.01 -1.77 3.78
C PHE A 429 -27.79 -3.11 4.48
N ASP A 430 -26.57 -3.67 4.48
CA ASP A 430 -26.26 -4.90 5.23
C ASP A 430 -26.40 -4.63 6.75
N GLY A 431 -25.92 -3.49 7.26
CA GLY A 431 -26.05 -3.11 8.67
C GLY A 431 -27.46 -2.74 9.10
N MET A 432 -28.21 -2.01 8.27
CA MET A 432 -29.64 -1.77 8.50
C MET A 432 -30.44 -3.08 8.54
N ALA A 433 -30.10 -4.07 7.72
CA ALA A 433 -30.72 -5.39 7.74
C ALA A 433 -30.38 -6.17 9.02
N ILE A 434 -29.13 -6.08 9.52
CA ILE A 434 -28.73 -6.67 10.81
C ILE A 434 -29.50 -6.00 11.96
N CYS A 435 -29.53 -4.66 12.01
CA CYS A 435 -30.27 -3.91 13.03
C CYS A 435 -31.77 -4.22 13.02
N SER A 436 -32.38 -4.38 11.85
CA SER A 436 -33.80 -4.75 11.71
C SER A 436 -34.10 -6.19 12.13
N HIS A 437 -33.11 -7.10 12.15
CA HIS A 437 -33.32 -8.51 12.47
C HIS A 437 -32.94 -8.88 13.91
N VAL A 438 -31.87 -8.26 14.43
CA VAL A 438 -31.27 -8.60 15.73
C VAL A 438 -31.41 -7.47 16.76
N GLY A 439 -31.82 -6.28 16.32
CA GLY A 439 -31.85 -5.06 17.12
C GLY A 439 -30.55 -4.25 17.00
N PHE A 440 -30.54 -3.05 17.58
CA PHE A 440 -29.38 -2.16 17.55
C PHE A 440 -28.19 -2.72 18.34
N PRO A 441 -26.94 -2.45 17.90
CA PRO A 441 -25.75 -2.98 18.56
C PRO A 441 -25.58 -2.43 19.98
N ASN A 442 -25.23 -3.30 20.92
CA ASN A 442 -24.98 -2.91 22.32
C ASN A 442 -23.60 -2.26 22.52
N LEU A 443 -22.62 -2.58 21.68
CA LEU A 443 -21.23 -2.14 21.79
C LEU A 443 -20.73 -1.61 20.44
N PHE A 444 -19.97 -0.53 20.48
CA PHE A 444 -19.16 -0.03 19.37
C PHE A 444 -17.69 -0.16 19.77
N ILE A 445 -16.88 -0.82 18.95
CA ILE A 445 -15.48 -1.14 19.28
C ILE A 445 -14.60 -0.64 18.14
N THR A 446 -13.73 0.33 18.46
CA THR A 446 -12.68 0.81 17.55
C THR A 446 -11.34 0.21 17.96
N LEU A 447 -10.54 -0.19 16.97
CA LEU A 447 -9.15 -0.59 17.18
C LEU A 447 -8.23 0.39 16.44
N THR A 448 -7.40 1.09 17.20
CA THR A 448 -6.40 2.02 16.67
C THR A 448 -5.03 1.35 16.67
N CYS A 449 -4.28 1.48 15.58
CA CYS A 449 -2.93 0.95 15.50
C CYS A 449 -1.97 1.72 16.42
N ASN A 450 -1.17 0.99 17.22
CA ASN A 450 -0.10 1.58 18.02
C ASN A 450 1.27 1.31 17.34
N PRO A 451 2.00 2.33 16.87
CA PRO A 451 3.32 2.12 16.26
C PRO A 451 4.37 1.60 17.24
N ASN A 452 4.14 1.75 18.56
CA ASN A 452 5.06 1.33 19.62
C ASN A 452 4.83 -0.11 20.09
N TRP A 453 4.11 -0.94 19.32
CA TRP A 453 3.96 -2.36 19.64
C TRP A 453 5.33 -3.09 19.58
N PRO A 454 5.66 -3.96 20.54
CA PRO A 454 6.98 -4.62 20.60
C PRO A 454 7.25 -5.50 19.38
N GLU A 455 6.21 -6.01 18.73
CA GLU A 455 6.31 -6.68 17.44
C GLU A 455 6.94 -5.79 16.36
N ILE A 456 6.51 -4.53 16.27
CA ILE A 456 7.00 -3.57 15.27
C ILE A 456 8.48 -3.26 15.54
N HIS A 457 8.83 -2.92 16.79
CA HIS A 457 10.21 -2.64 17.19
C HIS A 457 11.16 -3.82 16.95
N ARG A 458 10.74 -5.05 17.27
CA ARG A 458 11.55 -6.27 17.07
C ARG A 458 11.99 -6.48 15.62
N LEU A 459 11.19 -6.03 14.64
CA LEU A 459 11.56 -6.10 13.21
C LEU A 459 12.37 -4.89 12.71
N GLN A 460 12.27 -3.74 13.37
CA GLN A 460 12.78 -2.46 12.84
C GLN A 460 14.08 -2.01 13.50
N ASN A 461 14.25 -2.30 14.80
CA ASN A 461 15.44 -1.94 15.55
C ASN A 461 16.74 -2.52 14.93
N PRO A 462 16.79 -3.79 14.46
CA PRO A 462 18.00 -4.34 13.80
C PRO A 462 18.36 -3.66 12.47
N LEU A 463 17.40 -2.94 11.86
CA LEU A 463 17.56 -2.25 10.57
C LEU A 463 17.72 -0.73 10.74
N ASN A 464 17.75 -0.21 11.98
CA ASN A 464 17.76 1.22 12.28
C ASN A 464 16.64 2.02 11.55
N LEU A 465 15.47 1.39 11.40
CA LEU A 465 14.28 1.96 10.76
C LEU A 465 13.27 2.45 11.80
N LYS A 466 12.51 3.49 11.45
CA LYS A 466 11.38 3.98 12.26
C LYS A 466 10.09 3.24 11.86
N ALA A 467 9.09 3.25 12.74
CA ALA A 467 7.75 2.72 12.44
C ALA A 467 7.22 3.20 11.08
N ALA A 468 7.29 4.52 10.84
CA ALA A 468 6.86 5.13 9.59
C ALA A 468 7.65 4.68 8.35
N ASP A 469 8.90 4.24 8.48
CA ASP A 469 9.72 3.79 7.35
C ASP A 469 9.23 2.44 6.78
N ARG A 470 8.47 1.66 7.58
CA ARG A 470 7.94 0.33 7.18
C ARG A 470 6.42 0.21 7.43
N PRO A 471 5.59 0.93 6.65
CA PRO A 471 4.13 0.88 6.78
C PRO A 471 3.54 -0.51 6.48
N ASP A 472 4.24 -1.36 5.73
CA ASP A 472 3.87 -2.75 5.48
C ASP A 472 3.93 -3.62 6.76
N ILE A 473 4.87 -3.34 7.67
CA ILE A 473 4.97 -4.03 8.97
C ILE A 473 3.83 -3.55 9.87
N ILE A 474 3.61 -2.24 9.96
CA ILE A 474 2.51 -1.64 10.74
C ILE A 474 1.17 -2.27 10.35
N SER A 475 0.85 -2.26 9.05
CA SER A 475 -0.40 -2.82 8.52
C SER A 475 -0.57 -4.31 8.82
N ARG A 476 0.51 -5.10 8.74
CA ARG A 476 0.50 -6.53 9.08
C ARG A 476 0.30 -6.79 10.57
N VAL A 477 1.01 -6.08 11.45
CA VAL A 477 0.81 -6.21 12.92
C VAL A 477 -0.59 -5.76 13.31
N PHE A 478 -1.09 -4.63 12.77
CA PHE A 478 -2.46 -4.19 12.99
C PHE A 478 -3.49 -5.24 12.59
N LYS A 479 -3.31 -5.84 11.40
CA LYS A 479 -4.18 -6.90 10.91
C LYS A 479 -4.18 -8.13 11.83
N LEU A 480 -3.02 -8.55 12.34
CA LEU A 480 -2.91 -9.65 13.30
C LEU A 480 -3.59 -9.34 14.63
N LYS A 481 -3.38 -8.14 15.20
CA LYS A 481 -4.04 -7.69 16.45
C LYS A 481 -5.55 -7.58 16.29
N TYR A 482 -6.01 -7.10 15.13
CA TYR A 482 -7.43 -7.05 14.78
C TYR A 482 -8.06 -8.43 14.68
N GLU A 483 -7.40 -9.39 14.03
CA GLU A 483 -7.90 -10.77 13.95
C GLU A 483 -7.89 -11.48 15.31
N GLN A 484 -6.88 -11.22 16.16
CA GLN A 484 -6.88 -11.67 17.55
C GLN A 484 -8.09 -11.13 18.31
N MET A 485 -8.30 -9.80 18.30
CA MET A 485 -9.46 -9.15 18.93
C MET A 485 -10.79 -9.73 18.44
N LEU A 486 -10.95 -9.95 17.14
CA LEU A 486 -12.15 -10.59 16.60
C LEU A 486 -12.35 -12.02 17.13
N MET A 487 -11.28 -12.80 17.31
CA MET A 487 -11.39 -14.14 17.90
C MET A 487 -11.75 -14.09 19.39
N ASP A 488 -11.17 -13.16 20.13
CA ASP A 488 -11.44 -12.99 21.57
C ASP A 488 -12.89 -12.57 21.84
N LEU A 489 -13.42 -11.67 21.00
CA LEU A 489 -14.83 -11.26 21.06
C LEU A 489 -15.78 -12.38 20.59
N THR A 490 -15.54 -12.97 19.41
CA THR A 490 -16.54 -13.84 18.75
C THR A 490 -16.48 -15.31 19.17
N LYS A 491 -15.32 -15.83 19.62
CA LYS A 491 -15.14 -17.24 19.97
C LYS A 491 -14.85 -17.45 21.45
N ASN A 492 -13.99 -16.62 22.03
CA ASN A 492 -13.64 -16.70 23.45
C ASN A 492 -14.69 -15.97 24.32
N HIS A 493 -15.66 -15.29 23.69
CA HIS A 493 -16.81 -14.65 24.33
C HIS A 493 -16.44 -13.71 25.48
N MET A 494 -15.31 -13.00 25.37
CA MET A 494 -14.78 -12.16 26.46
C MET A 494 -15.74 -11.06 26.91
N LEU A 495 -16.63 -10.59 26.02
CA LEU A 495 -17.70 -9.62 26.33
C LEU A 495 -19.09 -10.27 26.19
N GLY A 496 -19.19 -11.58 26.41
CA GLY A 496 -20.40 -12.38 26.22
C GLY A 496 -20.55 -12.97 24.81
N LYS A 497 -21.68 -13.65 24.59
CA LYS A 497 -21.99 -14.34 23.34
C LYS A 497 -22.39 -13.35 22.23
N VAL A 498 -21.56 -13.23 21.20
CA VAL A 498 -21.86 -12.40 20.02
C VAL A 498 -22.96 -13.04 19.17
N ILE A 499 -24.13 -12.39 19.09
CA ILE A 499 -25.29 -12.85 18.33
C ILE A 499 -25.19 -12.45 16.85
N ALA A 500 -24.74 -11.22 16.60
CA ALA A 500 -24.37 -10.72 15.29
C ALA A 500 -23.22 -9.69 15.44
N TYR A 501 -22.41 -9.55 14.40
CA TYR A 501 -21.41 -8.48 14.31
C TYR A 501 -21.26 -8.07 12.85
N GLU A 502 -21.09 -6.78 12.61
CA GLU A 502 -20.62 -6.24 11.34
C GLU A 502 -19.31 -5.50 11.59
N THR A 503 -18.32 -5.74 10.74
CA THR A 503 -16.93 -5.33 11.04
C THR A 503 -16.59 -3.89 10.67
N ASP A 504 -17.53 -3.14 10.08
CA ASP A 504 -17.42 -1.70 9.78
C ASP A 504 -18.83 -1.04 9.84
N GLN A 505 -19.28 -0.58 11.03
CA GLN A 505 -20.39 0.38 11.14
C GLN A 505 -20.47 1.13 12.49
N ILE A 506 -21.37 2.11 12.59
CA ILE A 506 -21.12 3.44 13.20
C ILE A 506 -21.41 3.58 14.72
N ILE A 507 -20.41 4.16 15.42
CA ILE A 507 -20.36 4.97 16.65
C ILE A 507 -21.33 4.69 17.82
N SER A 508 -20.73 4.50 19.01
CA SER A 508 -21.31 4.77 20.34
C SER A 508 -20.20 5.30 21.27
N ALA A 509 -20.55 6.03 22.34
CA ALA A 509 -19.60 6.86 23.10
C ALA A 509 -19.80 6.80 24.64
N GLU A 510 -19.87 5.59 25.20
CA GLU A 510 -19.99 5.38 26.65
C GLU A 510 -18.67 4.87 27.28
N ILE A 511 -18.30 5.44 28.44
CA ILE A 511 -17.15 4.96 29.23
C ILE A 511 -17.60 3.73 30.02
N PRO A 512 -16.82 2.63 30.07
CA PRO A 512 -17.06 1.51 30.97
C PRO A 512 -17.19 1.98 32.43
N SER A 513 -17.96 1.24 33.24
CA SER A 513 -18.05 1.53 34.67
C SER A 513 -16.74 1.23 35.38
N GLN A 514 -16.25 2.17 36.20
CA GLN A 514 -15.06 1.96 37.02
C GLN A 514 -15.27 0.90 38.12
N GLN A 515 -16.53 0.67 38.53
CA GLN A 515 -16.88 -0.36 39.52
C GLN A 515 -17.08 -1.72 38.86
N ASP A 516 -17.81 -1.79 37.75
CA ASP A 516 -18.22 -3.06 37.14
C ASP A 516 -17.15 -3.63 36.19
N ASP A 517 -16.32 -2.78 35.55
CA ASP A 517 -15.16 -3.22 34.75
C ASP A 517 -13.96 -2.27 34.93
N PRO A 518 -13.23 -2.37 36.06
CA PRO A 518 -12.07 -1.53 36.34
C PRO A 518 -10.92 -1.73 35.35
N LYS A 519 -10.81 -2.91 34.70
CA LYS A 519 -9.77 -3.19 33.71
C LYS A 519 -10.06 -2.45 32.39
N LEU A 520 -11.28 -2.57 31.86
CA LEU A 520 -11.67 -1.89 30.63
C LEU A 520 -11.74 -0.37 30.83
N TYR A 521 -12.21 0.10 31.99
CA TYR A 521 -12.15 1.51 32.37
C TYR A 521 -10.71 2.06 32.37
N SER A 522 -9.77 1.32 32.97
CA SER A 522 -8.34 1.71 32.99
C SER A 522 -7.74 1.76 31.57
N LEU A 523 -8.04 0.77 30.73
CA LEU A 523 -7.59 0.73 29.33
C LEU A 523 -8.18 1.88 28.50
N VAL A 524 -9.49 2.11 28.58
CA VAL A 524 -10.15 3.23 27.88
C VAL A 524 -9.54 4.57 28.32
N LYS A 525 -9.40 4.80 29.64
CA LYS A 525 -8.76 6.01 30.19
C LYS A 525 -7.33 6.20 29.69
N LYS A 526 -6.54 5.13 29.56
CA LYS A 526 -5.14 5.15 29.10
C LYS A 526 -4.99 5.42 27.60
N HIS A 527 -6.00 5.07 26.80
CA HIS A 527 -5.95 5.11 25.33
C HIS A 527 -6.87 6.16 24.67
N MET A 528 -7.39 7.11 25.45
CA MET A 528 -8.19 8.24 24.95
C MET A 528 -7.42 9.08 23.92
N VAL A 529 -7.99 9.25 22.72
CA VAL A 529 -7.39 10.01 21.61
C VAL A 529 -7.58 11.53 21.77
N HIS A 530 -8.61 11.98 22.50
CA HIS A 530 -8.86 13.41 22.77
C HIS A 530 -8.51 13.75 24.22
N GLY A 531 -7.38 14.46 24.41
CA GLY A 531 -7.03 15.07 25.70
C GLY A 531 -7.97 16.22 26.09
N PRO A 532 -7.87 16.77 27.31
CA PRO A 532 -8.72 17.87 27.78
C PRO A 532 -8.67 19.09 26.83
N CYS A 533 -9.76 19.84 26.76
CA CYS A 533 -9.88 21.07 25.98
C CYS A 533 -10.91 22.02 26.59
N GLY A 534 -11.17 23.16 25.95
CA GLY A 534 -12.05 24.20 26.51
C GLY A 534 -11.31 24.96 27.61
N SER A 535 -12.01 25.24 28.71
CA SER A 535 -11.41 25.89 29.90
C SER A 535 -10.32 25.05 30.56
N LEU A 536 -10.33 23.72 30.40
CA LEU A 536 -9.32 22.82 30.98
C LEU A 536 -7.99 22.82 30.20
N ASN A 537 -8.00 23.17 28.92
CA ASN A 537 -6.79 23.36 28.11
C ASN A 537 -7.12 24.23 26.89
N PRO A 538 -6.95 25.57 26.99
CA PRO A 538 -7.16 26.48 25.88
C PRO A 538 -6.20 26.27 24.70
N GLY A 539 -5.02 25.68 24.94
CA GLY A 539 -4.00 25.40 23.93
C GLY A 539 -4.23 24.14 23.08
N SER A 540 -5.23 23.32 23.43
CA SER A 540 -5.49 22.05 22.72
C SER A 540 -5.76 22.24 21.22
N PRO A 541 -5.21 21.39 20.31
CA PRO A 541 -5.30 21.60 18.86
C PRO A 541 -6.71 21.71 18.25
N CYS A 542 -7.73 21.25 18.98
CA CYS A 542 -9.14 21.36 18.61
C CYS A 542 -9.76 22.75 18.88
N MET A 543 -9.10 23.61 19.65
CA MET A 543 -9.62 24.94 20.03
C MET A 543 -9.53 25.92 18.86
N LYS A 544 -10.67 26.57 18.54
CA LYS A 544 -10.76 27.65 17.55
C LYS A 544 -11.66 28.75 18.09
N LYS A 545 -11.20 30.01 18.08
CA LYS A 545 -11.96 31.18 18.57
C LYS A 545 -12.60 30.96 19.96
N GLY A 546 -11.83 30.42 20.91
CA GLY A 546 -12.28 30.15 22.28
C GLY A 546 -13.23 28.96 22.47
N LYS A 547 -13.67 28.28 21.41
CA LYS A 547 -14.56 27.10 21.48
C LYS A 547 -13.88 25.85 20.91
N CYS A 548 -14.25 24.67 21.41
CA CYS A 548 -13.81 23.41 20.79
C CYS A 548 -14.51 23.23 19.43
N SER A 549 -13.74 23.15 18.35
CA SER A 549 -14.24 22.96 16.97
C SER A 549 -14.93 21.62 16.71
N ARG A 550 -15.00 20.76 17.73
CA ARG A 550 -15.73 19.47 17.73
C ARG A 550 -16.97 19.48 18.63
N PHE A 551 -17.28 20.64 19.23
CA PHE A 551 -18.42 20.86 20.12
C PHE A 551 -18.38 19.94 21.37
N TYR A 552 -17.22 19.90 22.04
CA TYR A 552 -17.06 19.28 23.35
C TYR A 552 -17.12 20.34 24.48
N PRO A 553 -17.79 20.07 25.62
CA PRO A 553 -18.56 18.87 25.95
C PRO A 553 -19.80 18.66 25.06
N LYS A 554 -20.08 17.39 24.70
CA LYS A 554 -21.37 17.01 24.12
C LYS A 554 -22.42 16.92 25.23
N MET A 555 -23.65 17.32 24.94
CA MET A 555 -24.74 17.24 25.90
C MET A 555 -25.01 15.78 26.31
N PHE A 556 -25.57 15.60 27.51
CA PHE A 556 -26.08 14.29 27.92
C PHE A 556 -27.38 13.99 27.17
N GLN A 557 -27.60 12.71 26.85
CA GLN A 557 -28.77 12.25 26.12
C GLN A 557 -29.15 10.83 26.57
N PRO A 558 -30.38 10.55 27.01
CA PRO A 558 -30.76 9.24 27.55
C PRO A 558 -30.87 8.13 26.49
N HIS A 559 -31.07 8.48 25.22
CA HIS A 559 -31.19 7.56 24.08
C HIS A 559 -30.52 8.15 22.83
N THR A 560 -29.99 7.33 21.92
CA THR A 560 -29.51 7.86 20.62
C THR A 560 -30.71 8.33 19.81
N LEU A 561 -30.71 9.58 19.37
CA LEU A 561 -31.78 10.20 18.57
C LEU A 561 -31.19 10.81 17.29
N LEU A 562 -32.01 10.94 16.24
CA LEU A 562 -31.66 11.76 15.08
C LEU A 562 -32.10 13.20 15.34
N ASP A 563 -31.27 14.18 15.00
CA ASP A 563 -31.69 15.60 14.97
C ASP A 563 -32.49 15.92 13.68
N ALA A 564 -32.95 17.17 13.57
CA ALA A 564 -33.79 17.63 12.46
C ALA A 564 -33.07 17.56 11.09
N ASP A 565 -31.74 17.54 11.08
CA ASP A 565 -30.90 17.42 9.88
C ASP A 565 -30.50 15.95 9.59
N GLY A 566 -30.97 15.00 10.40
CA GLY A 566 -30.72 13.57 10.25
C GLY A 566 -29.39 13.09 10.83
N PHE A 567 -28.70 13.89 11.65
CA PHE A 567 -27.47 13.44 12.32
C PHE A 567 -27.77 12.73 13.64
N PRO A 568 -27.06 11.61 13.96
CA PRO A 568 -27.21 10.91 15.22
C PRO A 568 -26.59 11.67 16.41
N VAL A 569 -27.45 12.09 17.34
CA VAL A 569 -27.12 12.53 18.69
C VAL A 569 -27.03 11.29 19.60
N TYR A 570 -25.82 10.77 19.76
CA TYR A 570 -25.56 9.52 20.49
C TYR A 570 -25.95 9.56 21.98
N ARG A 571 -26.42 8.41 22.49
CA ARG A 571 -26.67 8.19 23.91
C ARG A 571 -25.44 8.52 24.75
N ARG A 572 -25.65 9.33 25.79
CA ARG A 572 -24.67 9.70 26.82
C ARG A 572 -25.43 9.91 28.12
N ARG A 573 -25.59 8.86 28.93
CA ARG A 573 -26.33 8.93 30.20
C ARG A 573 -25.63 9.84 31.21
N ASN A 574 -26.39 10.64 31.97
CA ASN A 574 -25.87 11.39 33.10
C ASN A 574 -25.86 10.49 34.34
N ASN A 575 -24.70 9.89 34.65
CA ASN A 575 -24.52 8.94 35.75
C ASN A 575 -23.84 9.57 36.98
N GLY A 576 -23.85 10.89 37.12
CA GLY A 576 -23.17 11.61 38.21
C GLY A 576 -21.63 11.61 38.15
N GLY A 577 -21.02 10.75 37.33
CA GLY A 577 -19.58 10.67 37.13
C GLY A 577 -19.03 11.90 36.40
N LEU A 578 -18.33 12.77 37.13
CA LEU A 578 -17.76 14.02 36.63
C LEU A 578 -16.45 13.83 35.83
N LEU A 579 -16.44 12.87 34.90
CA LEU A 579 -15.34 12.63 33.97
C LEU A 579 -15.44 13.60 32.78
N LYS A 580 -14.66 14.68 32.84
CA LYS A 580 -14.52 15.70 31.76
C LYS A 580 -13.55 15.25 30.66
N ALA A 581 -13.76 14.06 30.10
CA ALA A 581 -13.00 13.51 28.97
C ALA A 581 -13.96 13.04 27.86
N PHE A 582 -13.53 13.13 26.60
CA PHE A 582 -14.41 13.00 25.44
C PHE A 582 -13.83 12.06 24.37
N PHE A 583 -14.70 11.33 23.67
CA PHE A 583 -14.32 10.29 22.71
C PHE A 583 -14.04 10.79 21.30
N PHE A 584 -13.37 9.92 20.52
CA PHE A 584 -13.45 9.80 19.08
C PHE A 584 -13.65 8.32 18.74
#